data_AF-A0A347W1R5-F1
#
_entry.id   AF-A0A347W1R5-F1
#
_cell.length_a   1.000
_cell.length_b   1.000
_cell.length_c   1.000
_cell.angle_alpha   90.00
_cell.angle_beta   90.00
_cell.angle_gamma   90.00
#
_symmetry.space_group_name_H-M   'P 1'
#
loop_
_entity.id
_entity.type
_entity.pdbx_description
1 polymer ?
#
loop_
_entity_poly.entity_id
_entity_poly.type
_entity_poly.pdbx_seq_one_letter_code
_entity_poly.pdbx_strand_id
1 'polypeptide(L)'
;MKILKILYICWVVFWIFVWILLFLIGHNPDGLKSFLIVIAWIILPLLIFVFYHWLRTKKRKFFYISILLLLYYPISFIAYSIYYFGVQGFFIKILSIIYSII
;
A
#
# COMPACT_ATOMS: atom_id res chain seq x y z
N MET A 1 6.90 -4.46 -23.31
CA MET A 1 6.49 -5.02 -22.00
C MET A 1 7.67 -5.40 -21.09
N LYS A 2 8.77 -6.01 -21.58
CA LYS A 2 9.92 -6.41 -20.73
C LYS A 2 10.56 -5.25 -19.96
N ILE A 3 10.83 -4.13 -20.65
CA ILE A 3 11.42 -2.92 -20.06
C ILE A 3 10.56 -2.36 -18.93
N LEU A 4 9.24 -2.21 -19.14
CA LEU A 4 8.31 -1.73 -18.10
C LEU A 4 8.29 -2.63 -16.86
N LYS A 5 8.42 -3.96 -17.04
CA LYS A 5 8.52 -4.89 -15.90
C LYS A 5 9.80 -4.66 -15.10
N ILE A 6 10.93 -4.47 -15.78
CA ILE A 6 12.23 -4.20 -15.13
C ILE A 6 12.16 -2.87 -14.37
N LEU A 7 11.65 -1.82 -15.01
CA LEU A 7 11.45 -0.51 -14.37
C LEU A 7 10.54 -0.60 -13.14
N TYR A 8 9.45 -1.36 -13.21
CA TYR A 8 8.58 -1.56 -12.05
C TYR A 8 9.29 -2.32 -10.92
N ILE A 9 10.06 -3.37 -11.24
CA ILE A 9 10.85 -4.09 -10.22
C ILE A 9 11.85 -3.14 -9.56
N CYS A 10 12.58 -2.35 -10.36
CA CYS A 10 13.50 -1.34 -9.83
C CYS A 10 12.78 -0.31 -8.95
N TRP A 11 11.58 0.12 -9.34
CA TRP A 11 10.74 1.04 -8.56
C TRP A 11 10.34 0.45 -7.21
N VAL A 12 9.86 -0.80 -7.19
CA VAL A 12 9.50 -1.49 -5.95
C VAL A 12 10.70 -1.63 -5.03
N VAL A 13 11.84 -2.07 -5.57
CA VAL A 13 13.09 -2.22 -4.81
C VAL A 13 13.54 -0.88 -4.22
N PHE A 14 13.50 0.20 -5.00
CA PHE A 14 13.83 1.55 -4.55
C PHE A 14 12.98 1.97 -3.34
N TRP A 15 11.66 1.81 -3.40
CA TRP A 15 10.77 2.19 -2.30
C TRP A 15 10.96 1.35 -1.04
N ILE A 16 11.30 0.05 -1.18
CA ILE A 16 11.66 -0.80 -0.05
C ILE A 16 12.94 -0.27 0.63
N PHE A 17 13.98 0.09 -0.13
CA PHE A 17 15.20 0.68 0.43
C PHE A 17 14.93 2.01 1.13
N VAL A 18 14.12 2.89 0.52
CA VAL A 18 13.72 4.17 1.12
C VAL A 18 13.02 3.93 2.46
N TRP A 19 12.14 2.94 2.56
CA TRP A 19 11.47 2.59 3.81
C TRP A 19 12.43 2.11 4.90
N ILE A 20 13.37 1.22 4.53
CA ILE A 20 14.39 0.71 5.46
C ILE A 20 15.27 1.86 5.97
N LEU A 21 15.70 2.75 5.08
CA LEU A 21 16.51 3.92 5.44
C LEU A 21 15.72 4.88 6.36
N LEU A 22 14.45 5.15 6.05
CA LEU A 22 13.57 5.97 6.90
C LEU A 22 13.43 5.39 8.31
N PHE A 23 13.33 4.07 8.42
CA PHE A 23 13.29 3.38 9.70
C PHE A 23 14.62 3.49 10.45
N LEU A 24 15.75 3.28 9.76
CA LEU A 24 17.09 3.27 10.36
C LEU A 24 17.52 4.64 10.90
N ILE A 25 17.14 5.71 10.22
CA ILE A 25 17.54 7.09 10.56
C ILE A 25 16.76 7.59 11.81
N GLY A 26 15.74 6.86 12.28
CA GLY A 26 14.97 7.22 13.47
C GLY A 26 14.19 8.54 13.33
N HIS A 27 14.13 9.10 12.12
CA HIS A 27 13.60 10.45 11.89
C HIS A 27 12.08 10.53 11.92
N ASN A 28 11.38 9.38 11.91
CA ASN A 28 9.93 9.32 11.86
C ASN A 28 9.36 8.57 13.06
N PRO A 29 8.77 9.26 14.06
CA PRO A 29 8.14 8.61 15.21
C PRO A 29 6.91 7.77 14.81
N ASP A 30 6.30 8.08 13.66
CA ASP A 30 5.12 7.40 13.14
C ASP A 30 5.48 6.38 12.04
N GLY A 31 6.08 5.25 12.44
CA GLY A 31 6.47 4.17 11.51
C GLY A 31 5.33 3.67 10.60
N LEU A 32 4.09 3.72 11.10
CA LEU A 32 2.87 3.38 10.37
C LEU A 32 2.62 4.33 9.19
N LYS A 33 2.78 5.66 9.37
CA LYS A 33 2.57 6.63 8.30
C LYS A 33 3.56 6.42 7.16
N SER A 34 4.85 6.21 7.50
CA SER A 34 5.88 5.92 6.51
C SER A 34 5.60 4.63 5.73
N PHE A 35 5.15 3.58 6.43
CA PHE A 35 4.79 2.32 5.78
C PHE A 35 3.64 2.51 4.77
N LEU A 36 2.57 3.21 5.16
CA LEU A 36 1.44 3.50 4.28
C LEU A 36 1.84 4.30 3.04
N ILE A 37 2.69 5.32 3.22
CA ILE A 37 3.20 6.13 2.10
C ILE A 37 3.97 5.25 1.11
N VAL A 38 4.88 4.40 1.59
CA VAL A 38 5.68 3.50 0.75
C VAL A 38 4.79 2.52 -0.01
N ILE A 39 3.82 1.91 0.65
CA ILE A 39 2.86 0.99 0.02
C ILE A 39 2.02 1.72 -1.04
N ALA A 40 1.55 2.94 -0.77
CA ALA A 40 0.85 3.75 -1.76
C ALA A 40 1.70 3.99 -3.00
N TRP A 41 2.97 4.38 -2.83
CA TRP A 41 3.89 4.63 -3.94
C TRP A 41 4.23 3.38 -4.77
N ILE A 42 4.20 2.19 -4.16
CA ILE A 42 4.37 0.93 -4.87
C ILE A 42 3.13 0.59 -5.71
N ILE A 43 1.93 0.76 -5.14
CA ILE A 43 0.67 0.35 -5.80
C ILE A 43 0.26 1.34 -6.89
N LEU A 44 0.44 2.65 -6.66
CA LEU A 44 -0.13 3.72 -7.48
C LEU A 44 0.26 3.66 -8.97
N PRO A 45 1.53 3.44 -9.36
CA PRO A 45 1.91 3.29 -10.76
C PRO A 45 1.22 2.09 -11.44
N LEU A 46 1.08 0.99 -10.71
CA LEU A 46 0.47 -0.24 -11.24
C LEU A 46 -1.05 -0.07 -11.34
N LEU A 47 -1.68 0.62 -10.38
CA LEU A 47 -3.08 0.99 -10.43
C LEU A 47 -3.39 1.89 -11.63
N ILE A 48 -2.59 2.94 -11.86
CA ILE A 48 -2.75 3.84 -13.01
C ILE A 48 -2.61 3.05 -14.32
N PHE A 49 -1.60 2.19 -14.44
CA PHE A 49 -1.39 1.39 -15.63
C PHE A 49 -2.57 0.45 -15.94
N VAL A 50 -3.03 -0.30 -14.93
CA VAL A 50 -4.14 -1.25 -15.09
C VAL A 50 -5.45 -0.51 -15.36
N PHE A 51 -5.69 0.61 -14.68
CA PHE A 51 -6.87 1.44 -14.88
C PHE A 51 -6.91 2.07 -16.28
N TYR A 52 -5.78 2.60 -16.76
CA TYR A 52 -5.66 3.08 -18.14
C TYR A 52 -5.94 1.97 -19.16
N HIS A 53 -5.40 0.78 -18.92
CA HIS A 53 -5.60 -0.38 -19.80
C HIS A 53 -7.07 -0.86 -19.80
N TRP A 54 -7.74 -0.78 -18.65
CA TRP A 54 -9.18 -0.99 -18.55
C TRP A 54 -9.97 0.08 -19.32
N LEU A 55 -9.57 1.35 -19.15
CA LEU A 55 -9.90 2.53 -19.96
C LEU A 55 -10.14 2.18 -21.43
N ARG A 56 -9.05 1.72 -22.02
CA ARG A 56 -8.91 1.46 -23.44
C ARG A 56 -9.60 0.19 -23.93
N THR A 57 -9.53 -0.89 -23.14
CA THR A 57 -9.96 -2.22 -23.62
C THR A 57 -11.33 -2.66 -23.11
N LYS A 58 -11.85 -2.00 -22.07
CA LYS A 58 -13.11 -2.34 -21.38
C LYS A 58 -13.23 -3.81 -20.94
N LYS A 59 -12.11 -4.55 -20.87
CA LYS A 59 -12.09 -5.95 -20.45
C LYS A 59 -12.27 -6.05 -18.94
N ARG A 60 -13.23 -6.86 -18.49
CA ARG A 60 -13.52 -7.10 -17.06
C ARG A 60 -12.30 -7.53 -16.26
N LYS A 61 -11.36 -8.27 -16.86
CA LYS A 61 -10.11 -8.70 -16.21
C LYS A 61 -9.34 -7.54 -15.59
N PHE A 62 -9.17 -6.42 -16.31
CA PHE A 62 -8.41 -5.28 -15.80
C PHE A 62 -9.15 -4.54 -14.69
N PHE A 63 -10.48 -4.49 -14.75
CA PHE A 63 -11.31 -3.94 -13.68
C PHE A 63 -11.11 -4.70 -12.37
N TYR A 64 -11.18 -6.04 -12.40
CA TYR A 64 -10.96 -6.85 -11.20
C TYR A 64 -9.55 -6.68 -10.63
N ILE A 65 -8.53 -6.55 -11.48
CA ILE A 65 -7.15 -6.29 -11.03
C ILE A 65 -7.05 -4.92 -10.35
N SER A 66 -7.69 -3.88 -10.89
CA SER A 66 -7.71 -2.55 -10.25
C SER A 66 -8.38 -2.58 -8.88
N ILE A 67 -9.50 -3.29 -8.74
CA ILE A 67 -10.17 -3.46 -7.44
C ILE A 67 -9.25 -4.20 -6.46
N LEU A 68 -8.57 -5.25 -6.91
CA LEU A 68 -7.67 -6.03 -6.06
C LEU A 68 -6.49 -5.18 -5.58
N LEU A 69 -5.92 -4.35 -6.46
CA LEU A 69 -4.86 -3.39 -6.08
C LEU A 69 -5.36 -2.35 -5.09
N LEU A 70 -6.60 -1.87 -5.25
CA LEU A 70 -7.21 -0.93 -4.31
C LEU A 70 -7.42 -1.58 -2.93
N LEU A 71 -7.81 -2.86 -2.91
CA LEU A 71 -8.02 -3.64 -1.69
C LEU A 71 -6.70 -4.05 -1.01
N TYR A 72 -5.60 -4.13 -1.76
CA TYR A 72 -4.28 -4.44 -1.20
C TYR A 72 -3.83 -3.38 -0.18
N TYR A 73 -4.21 -2.11 -0.37
CA TYR A 73 -3.88 -1.03 0.55
C TYR A 73 -4.51 -1.21 1.96
N PRO A 74 -5.84 -1.34 2.12
CA PRO A 74 -6.45 -1.59 3.43
C PRO A 74 -6.03 -2.94 4.03
N ILE A 75 -5.84 -3.99 3.22
CA ILE A 75 -5.32 -5.27 3.73
C ILE A 75 -3.92 -5.10 4.33
N SER A 76 -3.03 -4.37 3.65
CA SER A 76 -1.68 -4.10 4.14
C SER A 76 -1.71 -3.30 5.45
N PHE A 77 -2.62 -2.33 5.57
CA PHE A 77 -2.82 -1.59 6.81
C PHE A 77 -3.27 -2.49 7.97
N ILE A 78 -4.23 -3.39 7.74
CA ILE A 78 -4.71 -4.35 8.74
C ILE A 78 -3.56 -5.27 9.17
N ALA A 79 -2.83 -5.85 8.22
CA ALA A 79 -1.71 -6.74 8.50
C ALA A 79 -0.61 -6.06 9.32
N TYR A 80 -0.22 -4.83 8.93
CA TYR A 80 0.77 -4.05 9.67
C TYR A 80 0.30 -3.70 11.08
N SER A 81 -0.97 -3.32 11.22
CA SER A 81 -1.55 -2.97 12.52
C SER A 81 -1.65 -4.17 13.46
N ILE A 82 -2.02 -5.34 12.95
CA ILE A 82 -2.01 -6.60 13.74
C ILE A 82 -0.58 -6.95 14.15
N TYR A 83 0.39 -6.81 13.24
CA TYR A 83 1.80 -7.07 13.55
C TYR A 83 2.32 -6.15 14.67
N TYR A 84 1.95 -4.87 14.65
CA TYR A 84 2.48 -3.88 15.60
C TYR A 84 1.72 -3.84 16.93
N PHE A 85 0.39 -3.94 16.92
CA PHE A 85 -0.46 -3.79 18.11
C PHE A 85 -0.98 -5.12 18.68
N GLY A 86 -0.75 -6.23 17.97
CA GLY A 86 -1.44 -7.50 18.23
C GLY A 86 -2.92 -7.44 17.82
N VAL A 87 -3.57 -8.61 17.79
CA VAL A 87 -4.98 -8.74 17.35
C VAL A 87 -5.91 -7.91 18.27
N GLN A 88 -5.72 -7.99 19.59
CA GLN A 88 -6.54 -7.24 20.56
C GLN A 88 -6.30 -5.73 20.47
N GLY A 89 -5.04 -5.28 20.36
CA GLY A 89 -4.71 -3.87 20.24
C GLY A 89 -5.21 -3.24 18.93
N PHE A 90 -5.27 -4.02 17.84
CA PHE A 90 -5.88 -3.61 16.58
C PHE A 90 -7.37 -3.26 16.75
N PHE A 91 -8.16 -4.14 17.38
CA PHE A 91 -9.59 -3.88 17.61
C PHE A 91 -9.82 -2.65 18.49
N ILE A 92 -9.03 -2.46 19.55
CA ILE A 92 -9.11 -1.28 20.42
C ILE A 92 -8.82 0.01 19.63
N LYS A 93 -7.78 -0.01 18.77
CA LYS A 93 -7.42 1.13 17.93
C LYS A 93 -8.52 1.48 16.92
N ILE A 94 -9.12 0.47 16.27
CA ILE A 94 -10.26 0.68 15.37
C ILE A 94 -11.45 1.27 16.13
N LEU A 95 -11.78 0.72 17.29
CA LEU A 95 -12.87 1.21 18.12
C LEU A 95 -12.65 2.69 18.47
N SER A 96 -11.44 3.04 18.91
CA SER A 96 -11.05 4.42 19.22
C SER A 96 -11.18 5.37 18.02
N ILE A 97 -10.83 4.93 16.81
CA ILE A 97 -11.01 5.74 15.59
C ILE A 97 -12.50 5.95 15.30
N ILE A 98 -13.32 4.90 15.40
CA ILE A 98 -14.77 4.98 15.17
C ILE A 98 -15.42 5.94 16.17
N TYR A 99 -15.08 5.84 17.46
CA TYR A 99 -15.58 6.73 18.51
C TYR A 99 -15.08 8.18 18.38
N SER A 100 -13.96 8.41 17.69
CA SER A 100 -13.48 9.77 17.43
C SER A 100 -14.22 10.47 16.27
N ILE A 101 -15.02 9.73 15.50
CA ILE A 101 -15.74 10.22 14.32
C ILE A 101 -17.24 10.44 14.62
N ILE A 102 -17.76 9.80 15.67
CA ILE A 102 -19.14 9.93 16.17
C ILE A 102 -19.19 11.00 17.25
#